data_AF-A0A443S0L1-F1
#
_entry.id   AF-A0A443S0L1-F1
#
_cell.length_a   1.000
_cell.length_b   1.000
_cell.length_c   1.000
_cell.angle_alpha   90.00
_cell.angle_beta   90.00
_cell.angle_gamma   90.00
#
_symmetry.space_group_name_H-M   'P 1'
#
loop_
_entity.id
_entity.type
_entity.pdbx_description
1 polymer ?
#
loop_
_entity_poly.entity_id
_entity_poly.type
_entity_poly.pdbx_seq_one_letter_code
_entity_poly.pdbx_strand_id
1 'polypeptide(L)'
;VSGFSVLRTFRLLRVFKLAKSWPTLNLLISIMGKTMGSLGNLTLVLIIIMFIFAVMGNQLFSKAYTENVALFKDGKIPRWNFVDFLHSFMIIFRVLCGEWIECMWDCMHVAGWPCIPFFLTTVIIGNLVVLRLFLALLLSSFGASNLSAPASENTDTKKLQEAFERFARAYKWVKNRIRSFLKNS
;
A
#
# COMPACT_ATOMS: atom_id res chain seq x y z
N VAL A 1 30.61 -11.77 -21.96
CA VAL A 1 29.94 -10.49 -22.29
C VAL A 1 28.49 -10.78 -22.65
N SER A 2 27.62 -10.89 -21.64
CA SER A 2 26.25 -11.39 -21.79
C SER A 2 25.17 -10.32 -21.55
N GLY A 3 25.56 -9.14 -21.06
CA GLY A 3 24.66 -8.01 -20.78
C GLY A 3 24.17 -7.26 -22.03
N PHE A 4 24.97 -7.23 -23.12
CA PHE A 4 24.55 -6.57 -24.36
C PHE A 4 23.42 -7.29 -25.10
N SER A 5 23.14 -8.57 -24.77
CA SER A 5 22.03 -9.31 -25.38
C SER A 5 20.66 -8.81 -24.89
N VAL A 6 20.53 -8.44 -23.61
CA VAL A 6 19.31 -7.83 -23.03
C VAL A 6 18.99 -6.48 -23.69
N LEU A 7 20.04 -5.73 -24.05
CA LEU A 7 19.88 -4.46 -24.77
C LEU A 7 19.29 -4.63 -26.18
N ARG A 8 19.51 -5.78 -26.81
CA ARG A 8 18.89 -6.11 -28.10
C ARG A 8 17.39 -6.40 -27.94
N THR A 9 16.97 -6.95 -26.80
CA THR A 9 15.56 -7.21 -26.45
C THR A 9 14.77 -5.93 -26.19
N PHE A 10 15.41 -4.82 -25.77
CA PHE A 10 14.74 -3.51 -25.65
C PHE A 10 14.09 -3.03 -26.95
N ARG A 11 14.54 -3.51 -28.12
CA ARG A 11 13.88 -3.22 -29.40
C ARG A 11 12.44 -3.73 -29.44
N LEU A 12 12.07 -4.72 -28.64
CA LEU A 12 10.69 -5.18 -28.48
C LEU A 12 9.80 -4.14 -27.82
N LEU A 13 10.33 -3.21 -27.00
CA LEU A 13 9.55 -2.10 -26.42
C LEU A 13 8.89 -1.23 -27.50
N ARG A 14 9.38 -1.24 -28.75
CA ARG A 14 8.69 -0.55 -29.84
C ARG A 14 7.28 -1.11 -30.11
N VAL A 15 6.95 -2.31 -29.63
CA VAL A 15 5.60 -2.89 -29.63
C VAL A 15 4.62 -2.01 -28.85
N PHE A 16 5.09 -1.27 -27.83
CA PHE A 16 4.28 -0.26 -27.15
C PHE A 16 3.85 0.91 -28.05
N LYS A 17 4.47 1.09 -29.24
CA LYS A 17 3.93 2.01 -30.25
C LYS A 17 2.55 1.57 -30.76
N LEU A 18 2.18 0.28 -30.65
CA LEU A 18 0.82 -0.21 -30.91
C LEU A 18 -0.19 0.32 -29.90
N ALA A 19 0.23 0.74 -28.70
CA ALA A 19 -0.66 1.44 -27.77
C ALA A 19 -1.17 2.75 -28.37
N LYS A 20 -0.43 3.37 -29.30
CA LYS A 20 -0.88 4.58 -30.00
C LYS A 20 -2.01 4.30 -31.00
N SER A 21 -2.06 3.09 -31.58
CA SER A 21 -3.10 2.70 -32.54
C SER A 21 -4.28 1.95 -31.92
N TRP A 22 -4.11 1.37 -30.73
CA TRP A 22 -5.13 0.57 -30.04
C TRP A 22 -5.65 1.30 -28.79
N PRO A 23 -6.86 1.89 -28.82
CA PRO A 23 -7.39 2.71 -27.72
C PRO A 23 -7.51 1.93 -26.40
N THR A 24 -7.84 0.64 -26.46
CA THR A 24 -7.92 -0.23 -25.27
C THR A 24 -6.57 -0.39 -24.57
N LEU A 25 -5.48 -0.60 -25.31
CA LEU A 25 -4.14 -0.74 -24.74
C LEU A 25 -3.64 0.59 -24.14
N ASN A 26 -3.92 1.71 -24.81
CA ASN A 26 -3.62 3.04 -24.29
C ASN A 26 -4.35 3.32 -22.98
N LEU A 27 -5.63 2.94 -22.90
CA LEU A 27 -6.43 3.07 -21.68
C LEU A 27 -5.85 2.23 -20.54
N LEU A 28 -5.47 0.97 -20.79
CA LEU A 28 -4.86 0.11 -19.77
C LEU A 28 -3.55 0.69 -19.23
N ILE A 29 -2.66 1.18 -20.11
CA ILE A 29 -1.40 1.83 -19.71
C ILE A 29 -1.68 3.12 -18.94
N SER A 30 -2.68 3.91 -19.36
CA SER A 30 -3.11 5.12 -18.66
C SER A 30 -3.61 4.82 -17.25
N ILE A 31 -4.41 3.75 -17.08
CA ILE A 31 -4.89 3.30 -15.76
C ILE A 31 -3.71 2.85 -14.90
N MET A 32 -2.79 2.03 -15.43
CA MET A 32 -1.58 1.60 -14.70
C MET A 32 -0.72 2.78 -14.23
N GLY A 33 -0.52 3.79 -15.08
CA GLY A 33 0.24 4.99 -14.71
C GLY A 33 -0.46 5.80 -13.61
N LYS A 34 -1.79 5.96 -13.69
CA LYS A 34 -2.58 6.67 -12.68
C LYS A 34 -2.58 5.94 -11.33
N THR A 35 -2.68 4.60 -11.33
CA THR A 35 -2.63 3.82 -10.09
C THR A 35 -1.24 3.82 -9.48
N MET A 36 -0.17 3.84 -10.27
CA MET A 36 1.21 3.92 -9.78
C MET A 36 1.49 5.18 -8.96
N GLY A 37 0.90 6.32 -9.34
CA GLY A 37 1.04 7.57 -8.59
C GLY A 37 0.40 7.52 -7.20
N SER A 38 -0.76 6.87 -7.07
CA SER A 38 -1.45 6.69 -5.78
C SER A 38 -0.79 5.60 -4.93
N LEU A 39 -0.29 4.53 -5.56
CA LEU A 39 0.36 3.40 -4.88
C LEU A 39 1.82 3.67 -4.53
N GLY A 40 2.45 4.72 -5.07
CA GLY A 40 3.88 4.98 -4.89
C GLY A 40 4.32 5.07 -3.43
N ASN A 41 3.53 5.74 -2.57
CA ASN A 41 3.80 5.81 -1.13
C ASN A 41 3.73 4.42 -0.47
N LEU A 42 2.75 3.60 -0.87
CA LEU A 42 2.60 2.24 -0.34
C LEU A 42 3.76 1.35 -0.80
N THR A 43 4.17 1.45 -2.06
CA THR A 43 5.31 0.72 -2.61
C THR A 43 6.62 1.07 -1.89
N LEU A 44 6.87 2.35 -1.61
CA LEU A 44 8.09 2.79 -0.92
C LEU A 44 8.16 2.22 0.50
N VAL A 45 7.07 2.30 1.27
CA VAL A 45 7.02 1.74 2.63
C VAL A 45 7.21 0.21 2.60
N LEU A 46 6.56 -0.47 1.65
CA LEU A 46 6.72 -1.91 1.46
C LEU A 46 8.19 -2.28 1.19
N ILE A 47 8.87 -1.56 0.30
CA ILE A 47 10.28 -1.79 -0.03
C ILE A 47 11.17 -1.60 1.21
N ILE A 48 10.93 -0.58 2.04
CA ILE A 48 11.70 -0.35 3.27
C ILE A 48 11.54 -1.54 4.23
N ILE A 49 10.32 -2.03 4.40
CA ILE A 49 10.06 -3.18 5.29
C ILE A 49 10.72 -4.44 4.75
N MET A 50 10.59 -4.69 3.44
CA MET A 50 11.28 -5.79 2.78
C MET A 50 12.80 -5.72 2.98
N PHE A 51 13.37 -4.53 2.87
CA PHE A 51 14.80 -4.29 3.11
C PHE A 51 15.21 -4.67 4.54
N ILE A 52 14.46 -4.22 5.55
CA ILE A 52 14.73 -4.52 6.96
C ILE A 52 14.73 -6.03 7.19
N PHE A 53 13.66 -6.74 6.77
CA PHE A 53 13.56 -8.18 6.95
C PHE A 53 14.61 -8.95 6.13
N ALA A 54 14.96 -8.49 4.93
CA ALA A 54 16.00 -9.11 4.12
C ALA A 54 17.37 -9.02 4.79
N VAL A 55 17.70 -7.86 5.35
CA VAL A 55 18.94 -7.65 6.10
C VAL A 55 18.94 -8.49 7.39
N MET A 56 17.83 -8.53 8.12
CA MET A 56 17.70 -9.39 9.31
C MET A 56 17.86 -10.88 8.97
N GLY A 57 17.17 -11.36 7.94
CA GLY A 57 17.26 -12.76 7.50
C GLY A 57 18.66 -13.14 7.05
N ASN A 58 19.33 -12.27 6.29
CA ASN A 58 20.73 -12.47 5.91
C ASN A 58 21.64 -12.57 7.16
N GLN A 59 21.52 -11.64 8.10
CA GLN A 59 22.34 -11.66 9.32
C GLN A 59 22.09 -12.89 10.21
N LEU A 60 20.85 -13.38 10.27
CA LEU A 60 20.47 -14.50 11.14
C LEU A 60 20.78 -15.87 10.51
N PHE A 61 20.54 -16.03 9.20
CA PHE A 61 20.50 -17.35 8.57
C PHE A 61 21.59 -17.58 7.51
N SER A 62 22.30 -16.55 7.04
CA SER A 62 23.33 -16.70 5.98
C SER A 62 24.39 -17.75 6.31
N LYS A 63 24.91 -17.73 7.55
CA LYS A 63 25.90 -18.71 8.02
C LYS A 63 25.34 -20.13 8.04
N ALA A 64 24.13 -20.31 8.56
CA ALA A 64 23.49 -21.62 8.61
C ALA A 64 23.30 -22.23 7.20
N TYR A 65 22.92 -21.41 6.20
CA TYR A 65 22.79 -21.87 4.81
C TYR A 65 24.12 -22.31 4.18
N THR A 66 25.23 -21.67 4.56
CA THR A 66 26.56 -21.96 3.99
C THR A 66 27.25 -23.12 4.71
N GLU A 67 27.14 -23.19 6.04
CA GLU A 67 27.73 -24.25 6.86
C GLU A 67 26.99 -25.59 6.70
N ASN A 68 25.67 -25.56 6.56
CA ASN A 68 24.84 -26.76 6.48
C ASN A 68 24.39 -27.11 5.05
N VAL A 69 25.17 -26.70 4.04
CA VAL A 69 24.83 -26.92 2.61
C VAL A 69 24.66 -28.40 2.25
N ALA A 70 25.34 -29.30 2.98
CA ALA A 70 25.25 -30.74 2.81
C ALA A 70 23.89 -31.34 3.18
N LEU A 71 23.05 -30.62 3.93
CA LEU A 71 21.69 -31.04 4.26
C LEU A 71 20.73 -30.93 3.06
N PHE A 72 21.08 -30.14 2.04
CA PHE A 72 20.27 -30.05 0.83
C PHE A 72 20.49 -31.27 -0.08
N LYS A 73 19.44 -31.70 -0.78
CA LYS A 73 19.43 -32.91 -1.64
C LYS A 73 20.59 -32.99 -2.65
N ASP A 74 21.04 -31.84 -3.16
CA ASP A 74 22.10 -31.75 -4.17
C ASP A 74 23.45 -31.28 -3.59
N GLY A 75 23.56 -31.10 -2.26
CA GLY A 75 24.74 -30.50 -1.61
C GLY A 75 25.02 -29.07 -2.08
N LYS A 76 23.99 -28.37 -2.56
CA LYS A 76 24.07 -27.02 -3.13
C LYS A 76 23.05 -26.11 -2.46
N ILE A 77 23.42 -24.84 -2.37
CA ILE A 77 22.55 -23.80 -1.82
C ILE A 77 21.29 -23.71 -2.71
N PRO A 78 20.08 -23.77 -2.14
CA PRO A 78 18.84 -23.68 -2.90
C PRO A 78 18.71 -22.30 -3.55
N ARG A 79 17.90 -22.21 -4.62
CA ARG A 79 17.63 -20.95 -5.31
C ARG A 79 17.08 -19.86 -4.38
N TRP A 80 16.27 -20.27 -3.40
CA TRP A 80 15.74 -19.40 -2.35
C TRP A 80 16.58 -19.58 -1.09
N ASN A 81 17.50 -18.65 -0.85
CA ASN A 81 18.37 -18.69 0.33
C ASN A 81 18.59 -17.30 0.95
N PHE A 82 19.13 -17.28 2.17
CA PHE A 82 19.51 -16.08 2.90
C PHE A 82 21.01 -15.76 2.83
N VAL A 83 21.75 -16.27 1.84
CA VAL A 83 23.22 -16.11 1.78
C VAL A 83 23.62 -14.70 1.36
N ASP A 84 22.97 -14.17 0.33
CA ASP A 84 23.17 -12.81 -0.16
C ASP A 84 21.97 -11.93 0.14
N PHE A 85 22.19 -10.61 0.17
CA PHE A 85 21.12 -9.62 0.34
C PHE A 85 20.03 -9.75 -0.73
N LEU A 86 20.39 -9.89 -2.02
CA LEU A 86 19.40 -9.94 -3.10
C LEU A 86 18.56 -11.22 -3.03
N HIS A 87 19.17 -12.37 -2.71
CA HIS A 87 18.47 -13.64 -2.51
C HIS A 87 17.53 -13.56 -1.29
N SER A 88 18.01 -12.97 -0.19
CA SER A 88 17.20 -12.69 1.00
C SER A 88 16.00 -11.79 0.68
N PHE A 89 16.23 -10.71 -0.08
CA PHE A 89 15.17 -9.79 -0.51
C PHE A 89 14.10 -10.50 -1.37
N MET A 90 14.52 -11.37 -2.27
CA MET A 90 13.62 -12.18 -3.09
C MET A 90 12.81 -13.20 -2.25
N ILE A 91 13.39 -13.79 -1.20
CA ILE A 91 12.61 -14.60 -0.25
C ILE A 91 11.53 -13.76 0.43
N ILE A 92 11.90 -12.60 0.99
CA ILE A 92 10.90 -11.75 1.67
C ILE A 92 9.78 -11.34 0.71
N PHE A 93 10.11 -11.01 -0.54
CA PHE A 93 9.11 -10.75 -1.57
C PHE A 93 8.16 -11.94 -1.77
N ARG A 94 8.71 -13.15 -1.94
CA ARG A 94 7.94 -14.40 -2.11
C ARG A 94 7.04 -14.70 -0.90
N VAL A 95 7.54 -14.47 0.31
CA VAL A 95 6.78 -14.59 1.57
C VAL A 95 5.58 -13.65 1.60
N LEU A 96 5.77 -12.40 1.18
CA LEU A 96 4.68 -11.40 1.10
C LEU A 96 3.66 -11.73 -0.01
N CYS A 97 4.05 -12.47 -1.03
CA CYS A 97 3.12 -13.03 -2.03
C CYS A 97 2.32 -14.24 -1.51
N GLY A 98 2.58 -14.72 -0.28
CA GLY A 98 1.88 -15.86 0.33
C GLY A 98 2.60 -17.20 0.21
N GLU A 99 3.74 -17.27 -0.48
CA GLU A 99 4.53 -18.50 -0.69
C GLU A 99 5.61 -18.66 0.39
N TRP A 100 5.23 -18.65 1.67
CA TRP A 100 6.17 -18.62 2.80
C TRP A 100 6.52 -19.99 3.38
N ILE A 101 5.64 -20.97 3.23
CA ILE A 101 5.78 -22.30 3.85
C ILE A 101 7.04 -23.02 3.38
N GLU A 102 7.26 -23.12 2.06
CA GLU A 102 8.43 -23.81 1.49
C GLU A 102 9.75 -23.19 1.96
N CYS A 103 9.87 -21.86 1.87
CA CYS A 103 11.07 -21.15 2.32
C CYS A 103 11.31 -21.29 3.83
N MET A 104 10.24 -21.37 4.63
CA MET A 104 10.34 -21.63 6.06
C MET A 104 10.86 -23.04 6.35
N TRP A 105 10.36 -24.07 5.64
CA TRP A 105 10.85 -25.44 5.78
C TRP A 105 12.33 -25.56 5.41
N ASP A 106 12.74 -24.94 4.29
CA ASP A 106 14.15 -24.93 3.87
C ASP A 106 15.04 -24.25 4.92
N CYS A 107 14.60 -23.11 5.47
CA CYS A 107 15.31 -22.43 6.55
C CYS A 107 15.40 -23.31 7.81
N MET A 108 14.28 -23.94 8.20
CA MET A 108 14.23 -24.77 9.41
C MET A 108 15.12 -26.01 9.29
N HIS A 109 15.30 -26.52 8.07
CA HIS A 109 16.21 -27.63 7.80
C HIS A 109 17.68 -27.30 8.11
N VAL A 110 18.09 -26.03 7.91
CA VAL A 110 19.49 -25.60 8.12
C VAL A 110 19.75 -24.79 9.39
N ALA A 111 18.77 -24.04 9.89
CA ALA A 111 18.91 -23.12 11.02
C ALA A 111 17.99 -23.48 12.21
N GLY A 112 17.12 -24.48 12.06
CA GLY A 112 16.26 -24.97 13.13
C GLY A 112 15.05 -24.08 13.44
N TRP A 113 14.52 -24.22 14.65
CA TRP A 113 13.26 -23.59 15.07
C TRP A 113 13.19 -22.04 14.99
N PRO A 114 14.29 -21.24 15.08
CA PRO A 114 14.20 -19.78 14.98
C PRO A 114 13.66 -19.25 13.65
N CYS A 115 13.65 -20.06 12.59
CA CYS A 115 13.02 -19.72 11.32
C CYS A 115 11.50 -19.52 11.46
N ILE A 116 10.82 -20.29 12.31
CA ILE A 116 9.36 -20.21 12.48
C ILE A 116 8.92 -18.81 12.94
N PRO A 117 9.40 -18.28 14.09
CA PRO A 117 8.98 -16.94 14.54
C PRO A 117 9.41 -15.84 13.56
N PHE A 118 10.55 -15.98 12.88
CA PHE A 118 10.97 -15.02 11.86
C PHE A 118 9.99 -14.95 10.68
N PHE A 119 9.64 -16.09 10.08
CA PHE A 119 8.71 -16.14 8.95
C PHE A 119 7.29 -15.73 9.35
N LEU A 120 6.79 -16.20 10.50
CA LEU A 120 5.47 -15.80 11.00
C LEU A 120 5.38 -14.30 11.28
N THR A 121 6.40 -13.72 11.92
CA THR A 121 6.45 -12.27 12.17
C THR A 121 6.50 -11.49 10.87
N THR A 122 7.27 -11.97 9.88
CA THR A 122 7.35 -11.35 8.55
C THR A 122 5.99 -11.37 7.84
N VAL A 123 5.27 -12.50 7.86
CA VAL A 123 3.93 -12.62 7.26
C VAL A 123 2.92 -11.73 7.97
N ILE A 124 2.90 -11.74 9.31
CA ILE A 124 1.97 -10.94 10.11
C ILE A 124 2.23 -9.44 9.88
N ILE A 125 3.47 -8.97 10.07
CA ILE A 125 3.82 -7.56 9.89
C ILE A 125 3.64 -7.13 8.44
N GLY A 126 4.10 -7.95 7.49
CA GLY A 126 3.95 -7.69 6.06
C GLY A 126 2.49 -7.51 5.64
N ASN A 127 1.63 -8.47 5.98
CA ASN A 127 0.22 -8.40 5.64
C ASN A 127 -0.50 -7.27 6.39
N LEU A 128 -0.18 -7.05 7.67
CA LEU A 128 -0.74 -5.92 8.41
C LEU A 128 -0.37 -4.61 7.75
N VAL A 129 0.89 -4.40 7.37
CA VAL A 129 1.30 -3.15 6.74
C VAL A 129 0.66 -3.00 5.35
N VAL A 130 0.66 -4.04 4.52
CA VAL A 130 -0.01 -3.99 3.21
C VAL A 130 -1.49 -3.65 3.34
N LEU A 131 -2.22 -4.33 4.23
CA LEU A 131 -3.65 -4.08 4.46
C LEU A 131 -3.89 -2.68 5.03
N ARG A 132 -3.12 -2.25 6.02
CA ARG A 132 -3.29 -0.94 6.67
C ARG A 132 -2.98 0.20 5.71
N LEU A 133 -1.95 0.06 4.88
CA LEU A 133 -1.63 1.05 3.84
C LEU A 133 -2.69 1.06 2.74
N PHE A 134 -3.20 -0.11 2.33
CA PHE A 134 -4.30 -0.19 1.36
C PHE A 134 -5.57 0.50 1.88
N LEU A 135 -5.94 0.23 3.13
CA LEU A 135 -7.08 0.88 3.79
C LEU A 135 -6.86 2.40 3.91
N ALA A 136 -5.67 2.85 4.27
CA ALA A 136 -5.35 4.28 4.35
C ALA A 136 -5.47 4.97 2.98
N LEU A 137 -5.00 4.32 1.91
CA LEU A 137 -5.16 4.83 0.54
C LEU A 137 -6.63 4.86 0.10
N LEU A 138 -7.41 3.81 0.39
CA LEU A 138 -8.84 3.81 0.08
C LEU A 138 -9.60 4.91 0.83
N LEU A 139 -9.33 5.09 2.13
CA LEU A 139 -9.91 6.17 2.93
C LEU A 139 -9.51 7.54 2.38
N SER A 140 -8.25 7.72 1.98
CA SER A 140 -7.80 8.96 1.33
C SER A 140 -8.50 9.16 -0.02
N SER A 141 -8.75 8.10 -0.79
CA SER A 141 -9.45 8.18 -2.07
C SER A 141 -10.94 8.51 -1.91
N PHE A 142 -11.61 7.92 -0.91
CA PHE A 142 -13.01 8.20 -0.60
C PHE A 142 -13.20 9.55 0.09
N GLY A 143 -12.27 9.96 0.96
CA GLY A 143 -12.25 11.28 1.56
C GLY A 143 -12.01 12.36 0.51
N ALA A 144 -11.03 12.17 -0.38
CA ALA A 144 -10.75 13.11 -1.48
C ALA A 144 -11.92 13.23 -2.47
N SER A 145 -12.61 12.13 -2.80
CA SER A 145 -13.79 12.20 -3.69
C SER A 145 -14.97 12.94 -3.05
N ASN A 146 -15.20 12.80 -1.74
CA ASN A 146 -16.20 13.58 -1.01
C ASN A 146 -15.80 15.06 -0.84
N LEU A 147 -14.50 15.39 -0.70
CA LEU A 147 -14.02 16.78 -0.62
C LEU A 147 -13.92 17.52 -1.97
N SER A 148 -13.80 16.78 -3.08
CA SER A 148 -13.78 17.34 -4.45
C SER A 148 -15.16 17.61 -5.04
N ALA A 149 -16.25 17.18 -4.37
CA ALA A 149 -17.57 17.73 -4.61
C ALA A 149 -17.57 19.18 -4.11
N PRO A 150 -17.90 20.19 -4.94
CA PRO A 150 -17.80 21.58 -4.55
C PRO A 150 -18.74 21.87 -3.37
N ALA A 151 -18.16 22.05 -2.19
CA ALA A 151 -18.65 22.81 -1.04
C ALA A 151 -20.16 22.73 -0.74
N SER A 152 -20.65 21.59 -0.26
CA SER A 152 -21.90 21.59 0.52
C SER A 152 -21.70 22.26 1.88
N GLU A 153 -20.48 22.24 2.45
CA GLU A 153 -20.20 22.83 3.77
C GLU A 153 -20.48 24.35 3.83
N ASN A 154 -20.12 25.10 2.78
CA ASN A 154 -20.42 26.55 2.68
C ASN A 154 -21.90 26.84 2.38
N THR A 155 -22.61 25.92 1.73
CA THR A 155 -24.02 26.10 1.39
C THR A 155 -24.91 25.76 2.59
N ASP A 156 -24.56 24.72 3.33
CA ASP A 156 -25.31 24.26 4.50
C ASP A 156 -25.12 25.19 5.69
N THR A 157 -23.89 25.68 5.93
CA THR A 157 -23.62 26.71 6.95
C THR A 157 -24.35 28.02 6.67
N LYS A 158 -24.40 28.48 5.41
CA LYS A 158 -25.17 29.67 5.01
C LYS A 158 -26.67 29.50 5.21
N LYS A 159 -27.25 28.36 4.82
CA LYS A 159 -28.68 28.07 5.03
C LYS A 159 -29.06 28.02 6.52
N LEU A 160 -28.19 27.42 7.35
CA LEU A 160 -28.38 27.40 8.80
C LEU A 160 -28.34 28.80 9.40
N GLN A 161 -27.38 29.63 8.99
CA GLN A 161 -27.26 31.01 9.44
C GLN A 161 -28.50 31.85 9.04
N GLU A 162 -29.00 31.71 7.81
CA GLU A 162 -30.24 32.35 7.38
C GLU A 162 -31.48 31.89 8.18
N ALA A 163 -31.55 30.60 8.55
CA ALA A 163 -32.64 30.07 9.36
C ALA A 163 -32.63 30.66 10.78
N PHE A 164 -31.46 30.71 11.43
CA PHE A 164 -31.31 31.31 12.76
C PHE A 164 -31.66 32.81 12.76
N GLU A 165 -31.27 33.55 11.72
CA GLU A 165 -31.65 34.95 11.58
C GLU A 165 -33.16 35.14 11.42
N ARG A 166 -33.83 34.26 10.65
CA ARG A 166 -35.31 34.29 10.52
C ARG A 166 -35.99 34.04 11.86
N PHE A 167 -35.51 33.07 12.65
CA PHE A 167 -36.04 32.81 13.98
C PHE A 167 -35.79 33.97 14.96
N ALA A 168 -34.59 34.58 14.92
CA ALA A 168 -34.28 35.74 15.75
C ALA A 168 -35.19 36.94 15.42
N ARG A 169 -35.47 37.19 14.13
CA ARG A 169 -36.41 38.23 13.70
C ARG A 169 -37.84 37.92 14.12
N ALA A 170 -38.29 36.67 13.96
CA ALA A 170 -39.61 36.24 14.40
C ALA A 170 -39.78 36.38 15.92
N TYR A 171 -38.79 35.95 16.71
CA TYR A 171 -38.78 36.10 18.16
C TYR A 171 -38.85 37.58 18.58
N LYS A 172 -38.07 38.46 17.93
CA LYS A 172 -38.10 39.90 18.19
C LYS A 172 -39.45 40.53 17.85
N TRP A 173 -40.07 40.12 16.74
CA TRP A 173 -41.40 40.57 16.35
C TRP A 173 -42.46 40.13 17.36
N VAL A 174 -42.49 38.85 17.75
CA VAL A 174 -43.42 38.31 18.76
C VAL A 174 -43.25 39.02 20.09
N LYS A 175 -42.01 39.18 20.56
CA LYS A 175 -41.70 39.90 21.81
C LYS A 175 -42.21 41.34 21.79
N ASN A 176 -42.01 42.05 20.68
CA ASN A 176 -42.50 43.43 20.53
C ASN A 176 -44.03 43.50 20.45
N ARG A 177 -44.67 42.51 19.79
CA ARG A 177 -46.13 42.44 19.70
C ARG A 177 -46.76 42.17 21.06
N ILE A 178 -46.24 41.21 21.82
CA ILE A 178 -46.69 40.92 23.20
C ILE A 178 -46.51 42.15 24.10
N ARG A 179 -45.35 42.84 24.03
CA ARG A 179 -45.14 44.09 24.76
C ARG A 179 -46.14 45.18 24.38
N SER A 180 -46.49 45.31 23.10
CA SER A 180 -47.49 46.30 22.66
C SER A 180 -48.89 45.99 23.16
N PHE A 181 -49.26 44.71 23.26
CA PHE A 181 -50.54 44.29 23.83
C PHE A 181 -50.59 44.53 25.35
N LEU A 182 -49.53 44.19 26.08
CA LEU A 182 -49.45 44.41 27.54
C LEU A 182 -49.38 45.89 27.95
N LYS A 183 -49.06 46.81 27.03
CA LYS A 183 -49.02 48.26 27.31
C LYS A 183 -50.35 48.96 26.96
N ASN A 184 -51.26 48.27 26.26
CA ASN A 184 -52.57 48.78 25.81
C ASN A 184 -53.77 48.14 26.54
N SER A 185 -53.51 47.28 27.54
CA SER A 185 -54.46 46.91 28.61
C SER A 185 -54.05 47.62 29.89
#